data_AF-A0A507CM42-F1
#
_entry.id   AF-A0A507CM42-F1
#
_cell.length_a   1.000
_cell.length_b   1.000
_cell.length_c   1.000
_cell.angle_alpha   90.00
_cell.angle_beta   90.00
_cell.angle_gamma   90.00
#
_symmetry.space_group_name_H-M   'P 1'
#
loop_
_entity.id
_entity.type
_entity.pdbx_description
1 polymer ?
#
loop_
_entity_poly.entity_id
_entity_poly.type
_entity_poly.pdbx_seq_one_letter_code
_entity_poly.pdbx_strand_id
1 'polypeptide(L)'
;MAYHTLSYGQRAHAHPNALSKRLLELMESKKTNLCVAADVTSKHDLLRIADAAGPSICILKLHIDILADYDDSVPARLRELAEGVGGACRGCLLLAEMSSAGTLARDAYTADAVRMALARPDFVVGFIAMQRYDGIVDASETRVDFLYMTPGVAMAAGGDAMGQQYKTPHNVIAERGCDVIIVGRGVYAHGDGKGGVADLDTIRTRVQAFRKAGWDAYLERIAAA
;
A
#
# COMPACT_ATOMS: atom_id res chain seq x y z
N MET A 1 1.40 -18.73 15.86
CA MET A 1 2.15 -18.16 14.71
C MET A 1 1.81 -16.68 14.56
N ALA A 2 2.74 -15.87 14.06
CA ALA A 2 2.50 -14.47 13.74
C ALA A 2 1.79 -14.38 12.38
N TYR A 3 0.94 -13.37 12.14
CA TYR A 3 0.17 -13.34 10.89
C TYR A 3 1.05 -13.06 9.66
N HIS A 4 2.12 -12.27 9.81
CA HIS A 4 3.03 -11.91 8.71
C HIS A 4 3.83 -13.10 8.14
N THR A 5 3.86 -14.23 8.85
CA THR A 5 4.51 -15.46 8.38
C THR A 5 3.57 -16.35 7.58
N LEU A 6 2.27 -16.09 7.63
CA LEU A 6 1.28 -16.80 6.82
C LEU A 6 1.22 -16.19 5.42
N SER A 7 0.85 -17.02 4.43
CA SER A 7 0.58 -16.51 3.09
C SER A 7 -0.64 -15.59 3.06
N TYR A 8 -0.74 -14.70 2.08
CA TYR A 8 -1.93 -13.86 1.90
C TYR A 8 -3.18 -14.73 1.70
N GLY A 9 -3.08 -15.84 0.97
CA GLY A 9 -4.17 -16.82 0.85
C GLY A 9 -4.61 -17.44 2.19
N GLN A 10 -3.66 -17.82 3.05
CA GLN A 10 -3.98 -18.36 4.39
C GLN A 10 -4.64 -17.31 5.27
N ARG A 11 -4.12 -16.07 5.24
CA ARG A 11 -4.70 -14.95 5.99
C ARG A 11 -6.11 -14.64 5.50
N ALA A 12 -6.33 -14.57 4.19
CA ALA A 12 -7.63 -14.34 3.59
C ALA A 12 -8.69 -15.35 4.04
N HIS A 13 -8.32 -16.63 4.11
CA HIS A 13 -9.25 -17.69 4.49
C HIS A 13 -9.89 -17.48 5.86
N ALA A 14 -9.09 -17.00 6.83
CA ALA A 14 -9.51 -16.79 8.21
C ALA A 14 -9.90 -15.34 8.55
N HIS A 15 -9.80 -14.40 7.58
CA HIS A 15 -9.93 -12.98 7.88
C HIS A 15 -11.39 -12.56 8.11
N PRO A 16 -11.74 -11.97 9.28
CA PRO A 16 -13.12 -11.58 9.60
C PRO A 16 -13.56 -10.31 8.87
N ASN A 17 -12.65 -9.37 8.62
CA ASN A 17 -12.92 -8.17 7.84
C ASN A 17 -13.03 -8.48 6.33
N ALA A 18 -14.19 -8.26 5.74
CA ALA A 18 -14.47 -8.57 4.33
C ALA A 18 -13.60 -7.81 3.34
N LEU A 19 -13.24 -6.54 3.64
CA LEU A 19 -12.37 -5.76 2.76
C LEU A 19 -10.93 -6.28 2.81
N SER A 20 -10.39 -6.54 4.00
CA SER A 20 -9.06 -7.14 4.14
C SER A 20 -8.97 -8.51 3.48
N LYS A 21 -9.99 -9.37 3.68
CA LYS A 21 -10.09 -10.68 3.01
C LYS A 21 -9.96 -10.55 1.50
N ARG A 22 -10.79 -9.71 0.89
CA ARG A 22 -10.80 -9.47 -0.55
C ARG A 22 -9.48 -8.91 -1.07
N LEU A 23 -8.87 -7.98 -0.33
CA LEU A 23 -7.57 -7.43 -0.70
C LEU A 23 -6.48 -8.51 -0.65
N LEU A 24 -6.47 -9.36 0.37
CA LEU A 24 -5.54 -10.49 0.47
C LEU A 24 -5.75 -11.51 -0.68
N GLU A 25 -6.99 -11.84 -1.03
CA GLU A 25 -7.31 -12.70 -2.18
C GLU A 25 -6.83 -12.08 -3.51
N LEU A 26 -7.01 -10.78 -3.68
CA LEU A 26 -6.52 -10.04 -4.85
C LEU A 26 -4.99 -10.06 -4.92
N MET A 27 -4.31 -9.81 -3.79
CA MET A 27 -2.86 -9.83 -3.69
C MET A 27 -2.29 -11.20 -4.04
N GLU A 28 -2.88 -12.27 -3.52
CA GLU A 28 -2.49 -13.65 -3.80
C GLU A 28 -2.72 -14.01 -5.28
N SER A 29 -3.93 -13.78 -5.80
CA SER A 29 -4.29 -14.13 -7.18
C SER A 29 -3.46 -13.38 -8.22
N LYS A 30 -3.22 -12.08 -8.01
CA LYS A 30 -2.39 -11.26 -8.90
C LYS A 30 -0.91 -11.33 -8.58
N LYS A 31 -0.49 -12.03 -7.52
CA LYS A 31 0.91 -12.05 -7.05
C LYS A 31 1.48 -10.63 -6.99
N THR A 32 0.80 -9.77 -6.24
CA THR A 32 1.20 -8.36 -6.09
C THR A 32 0.83 -7.85 -4.71
N ASN A 33 1.76 -7.11 -4.13
CA ASN A 33 1.58 -6.32 -2.92
C ASN A 33 1.97 -4.85 -3.16
N LEU A 34 1.83 -4.40 -4.41
CA LEU A 34 2.15 -3.05 -4.84
C LEU A 34 0.89 -2.17 -4.83
N CYS A 35 0.99 -1.05 -4.13
CA CYS A 35 0.11 0.10 -4.27
C CYS A 35 0.81 1.21 -5.06
N VAL A 36 0.13 1.75 -6.07
CA VAL A 36 0.61 2.95 -6.79
C VAL A 36 -0.10 4.19 -6.27
N ALA A 37 0.69 5.19 -5.86
CA ALA A 37 0.25 6.51 -5.42
C ALA A 37 0.29 7.50 -6.59
N ALA A 38 -0.81 7.61 -7.33
CA ALA A 38 -0.89 8.44 -8.54
C ALA A 38 -1.14 9.92 -8.22
N ASP A 39 -0.11 10.58 -7.69
CA ASP A 39 -0.16 11.98 -7.26
C ASP A 39 0.11 12.92 -8.46
N VAL A 40 -0.84 13.00 -9.38
CA VAL A 40 -0.81 13.86 -10.58
C VAL A 40 -1.98 14.85 -10.58
N THR A 41 -1.81 15.97 -11.27
CA THR A 41 -2.78 17.08 -11.26
C THR A 41 -3.74 17.09 -12.44
N SER A 42 -3.57 16.18 -13.43
CA SER A 42 -4.48 16.06 -14.58
C SER A 42 -5.22 14.73 -14.62
N LYS A 43 -6.50 14.76 -14.98
CA LYS A 43 -7.35 13.58 -15.18
C LYS A 43 -6.75 12.64 -16.23
N HIS A 44 -6.23 13.21 -17.31
CA HIS A 44 -5.60 12.46 -18.39
C HIS A 44 -4.46 11.57 -17.86
N ASP A 45 -3.55 12.15 -17.09
CA ASP A 45 -2.40 11.42 -16.57
C ASP A 45 -2.81 10.39 -15.51
N LEU A 46 -3.77 10.75 -14.65
CA LEU A 46 -4.30 9.85 -13.64
C LEU A 46 -4.85 8.57 -14.28
N LEU A 47 -5.72 8.72 -15.28
CA LEU A 47 -6.36 7.59 -15.95
C LEU A 47 -5.34 6.74 -16.72
N ARG A 48 -4.32 7.38 -17.33
CA ARG A 48 -3.23 6.65 -18.01
C ARG A 48 -2.39 5.82 -17.05
N ILE A 49 -2.04 6.39 -15.89
CA ILE A 49 -1.29 5.66 -14.85
C ILE A 49 -2.14 4.50 -14.33
N ALA A 50 -3.42 4.74 -14.05
CA ALA A 50 -4.35 3.72 -13.55
C ALA A 50 -4.50 2.55 -14.54
N ASP A 51 -4.67 2.84 -15.83
CA ASP A 51 -4.76 1.82 -16.89
C ASP A 51 -3.46 1.01 -17.04
N ALA A 52 -2.31 1.69 -17.12
CA ALA A 52 -1.02 1.03 -17.26
C ALA A 52 -0.62 0.19 -16.04
N ALA A 53 -0.92 0.66 -14.83
CA ALA A 53 -0.54 0.00 -13.58
C ALA A 53 -1.56 -1.06 -13.14
N GLY A 54 -2.85 -0.89 -13.50
CA GLY A 54 -3.99 -1.67 -13.05
C GLY A 54 -3.76 -3.18 -12.99
N PRO A 55 -3.28 -3.84 -14.06
CA PRO A 55 -3.03 -5.28 -14.07
C PRO A 55 -2.01 -5.79 -13.03
N SER A 56 -1.18 -4.90 -12.47
CA SER A 56 -0.01 -5.26 -11.67
C SER A 56 -0.02 -4.74 -10.23
N ILE A 57 -1.04 -3.98 -9.85
CA ILE A 57 -1.19 -3.40 -8.51
C ILE A 57 -2.35 -4.06 -7.76
N CYS A 58 -2.33 -4.03 -6.43
CA CYS A 58 -3.48 -4.38 -5.59
C CYS A 58 -4.29 -3.14 -5.16
N ILE A 59 -3.68 -1.96 -5.12
CA ILE A 59 -4.31 -0.70 -4.69
C ILE A 59 -3.84 0.46 -5.56
N LEU A 60 -4.77 1.34 -5.93
CA LEU A 60 -4.48 2.66 -6.47
C LEU A 60 -4.81 3.72 -5.40
N LYS A 61 -3.81 4.44 -4.90
CA LYS A 61 -3.99 5.58 -3.98
C LYS A 61 -4.11 6.87 -4.79
N LEU A 62 -5.06 7.70 -4.40
CA LEU A 62 -5.42 8.95 -5.09
C LEU A 62 -5.36 10.14 -4.15
N HIS A 63 -5.08 11.32 -4.69
CA HIS A 63 -5.41 12.62 -4.12
C HIS A 63 -6.32 13.33 -5.14
N ILE A 64 -7.63 13.22 -4.95
CA ILE A 64 -8.61 13.79 -5.90
C ILE A 64 -8.66 15.32 -5.78
N ASP A 65 -8.31 15.83 -4.60
CA ASP A 65 -8.25 17.25 -4.25
C ASP A 65 -7.18 18.05 -5.00
N ILE A 66 -6.14 17.38 -5.53
CA ILE A 66 -5.10 18.04 -6.34
C ILE A 66 -5.36 18.00 -7.84
N LEU A 67 -6.47 17.38 -8.27
CA LEU A 67 -6.80 17.22 -9.68
C LEU A 67 -7.45 18.53 -10.20
N ALA A 68 -6.72 19.24 -11.06
CA ALA A 68 -7.13 20.57 -11.54
C ALA A 68 -8.37 20.53 -12.46
N ASP A 69 -8.58 19.40 -13.14
CA ASP A 69 -9.65 19.16 -14.12
C ASP A 69 -10.60 18.03 -13.68
N TYR A 70 -10.86 17.93 -12.36
CA TYR A 70 -11.81 16.98 -11.79
C TYR A 70 -13.23 17.20 -12.30
N ASP A 71 -13.90 16.10 -12.64
CA ASP A 71 -15.33 16.04 -12.93
C ASP A 71 -15.90 14.67 -12.50
N ASP A 72 -17.23 14.52 -12.57
CA ASP A 72 -17.93 13.29 -12.20
C ASP A 72 -17.60 12.09 -13.11
N SER A 73 -16.92 12.30 -14.24
CA SER A 73 -16.45 11.20 -15.08
C SER A 73 -15.26 10.47 -14.45
N VAL A 74 -14.46 11.15 -13.62
CA VAL A 74 -13.26 10.56 -13.00
C VAL A 74 -13.60 9.32 -12.16
N PRO A 75 -14.54 9.37 -11.19
CA PRO A 75 -14.91 8.18 -10.43
C PRO A 75 -15.51 7.07 -11.29
N ALA A 76 -16.25 7.39 -12.35
CA ALA A 76 -16.83 6.40 -13.26
C ALA A 76 -15.71 5.62 -13.99
N ARG A 77 -14.78 6.34 -14.61
CA ARG A 77 -13.64 5.73 -15.33
C ARG A 77 -12.72 4.93 -14.42
N LEU A 78 -12.47 5.40 -13.20
CA LEU A 78 -11.68 4.65 -12.22
C LEU A 78 -12.37 3.36 -11.76
N ARG A 79 -13.71 3.36 -11.66
CA ARG A 79 -14.48 2.13 -11.37
C ARG A 79 -14.44 1.15 -12.53
N GLU A 80 -14.53 1.62 -13.78
CA GLU A 80 -14.35 0.79 -14.99
C GLU A 80 -12.97 0.13 -15.00
N LEU A 81 -11.90 0.88 -14.72
CA LEU A 81 -10.54 0.33 -14.62
C LEU A 81 -10.36 -0.64 -13.44
N ALA A 82 -11.19 -0.52 -12.41
CA ALA A 82 -11.24 -1.43 -11.26
C ALA A 82 -12.26 -2.57 -11.45
N GLU A 83 -12.83 -2.75 -12.64
CA GLU A 83 -13.76 -3.83 -12.94
C GLU A 83 -13.16 -5.21 -12.63
N GLY A 84 -14.03 -6.16 -12.27
CA GLY A 84 -13.62 -7.48 -11.79
C GLY A 84 -13.15 -7.50 -10.34
N VAL A 85 -12.94 -6.34 -9.70
CA VAL A 85 -12.58 -6.31 -8.27
C VAL A 85 -13.81 -6.54 -7.38
N GLY A 86 -15.05 -6.24 -7.81
CA GLY A 86 -16.33 -6.73 -7.23
C GLY A 86 -16.78 -6.27 -5.82
N GLY A 87 -17.83 -5.45 -5.69
CA GLY A 87 -18.56 -5.19 -4.43
C GLY A 87 -18.19 -3.90 -3.67
N ALA A 88 -19.18 -3.24 -3.05
CA ALA A 88 -18.98 -2.03 -2.25
C ALA A 88 -18.64 -2.38 -0.79
N CYS A 89 -17.36 -2.59 -0.50
CA CYS A 89 -16.85 -2.69 0.87
C CYS A 89 -15.97 -1.48 1.16
N ARG A 90 -16.16 -0.84 2.32
CA ARG A 90 -15.35 0.29 2.77
C ARG A 90 -14.58 -0.10 4.02
N GLY A 91 -13.43 0.51 4.21
CA GLY A 91 -12.64 0.37 5.42
C GLY A 91 -11.73 1.57 5.60
N CYS A 92 -11.03 1.60 6.72
CA CYS A 92 -10.16 2.70 7.11
C CYS A 92 -8.76 2.18 7.45
N LEU A 93 -7.75 2.94 7.05
CA LEU A 93 -6.37 2.78 7.53
C LEU A 93 -6.08 3.90 8.52
N LEU A 94 -5.53 3.55 9.68
CA LEU A 94 -5.06 4.55 10.64
C LEU A 94 -3.60 4.91 10.36
N LEU A 95 -3.25 6.18 10.50
CA LEU A 95 -1.86 6.64 10.42
C LEU A 95 -1.16 6.32 11.75
N ALA A 96 -0.43 5.21 11.80
CA ALA A 96 0.31 4.76 12.99
C ALA A 96 1.76 5.28 13.01
N GLU A 97 2.35 5.46 11.83
CA GLU A 97 3.63 6.16 11.61
C GLU A 97 3.59 6.92 10.28
N MET A 98 4.57 7.81 10.09
CA MET A 98 4.79 8.54 8.83
C MET A 98 6.23 8.37 8.37
N SER A 99 6.47 8.42 7.06
CA SER A 99 7.80 8.28 6.45
C SER A 99 8.62 9.58 6.41
N SER A 100 8.05 10.68 6.91
CA SER A 100 8.69 12.00 6.92
C SER A 100 9.68 12.15 8.07
N ALA A 101 10.77 12.86 7.81
CA ALA A 101 11.73 13.23 8.84
C ALA A 101 11.06 14.06 9.96
N GLY A 102 11.33 13.71 11.23
CA GLY A 102 10.81 14.45 12.39
C GLY A 102 9.35 14.16 12.78
N THR A 103 8.77 13.05 12.30
CA THR A 103 7.40 12.67 12.65
C THR A 103 7.15 12.55 14.16
N LEU A 104 5.99 13.01 14.62
CA LEU A 104 5.49 12.84 15.98
C LEU A 104 4.74 11.51 16.19
N ALA A 105 4.44 10.80 15.10
CA ALA A 105 3.73 9.52 15.14
C ALA A 105 4.68 8.39 15.54
N ARG A 106 5.05 8.36 16.83
CA ARG A 106 5.96 7.37 17.44
C ARG A 106 5.52 6.98 18.85
N ASP A 107 6.07 5.87 19.34
CA ASP A 107 5.95 5.42 20.73
C ASP A 107 4.49 5.34 21.20
N ALA A 108 4.10 6.12 22.21
CA ALA A 108 2.75 6.14 22.78
C ALA A 108 1.67 6.47 21.75
N TYR A 109 1.95 7.35 20.78
CA TYR A 109 1.03 7.68 19.70
C TYR A 109 0.69 6.43 18.87
N THR A 110 1.72 5.65 18.53
CA THR A 110 1.54 4.42 17.75
C THR A 110 0.75 3.38 18.54
N ALA A 111 1.01 3.24 19.84
CA ALA A 111 0.22 2.37 20.71
C ALA A 111 -1.27 2.78 20.74
N ASP A 112 -1.56 4.08 20.84
CA ASP A 112 -2.93 4.59 20.82
C ASP A 112 -3.63 4.38 19.46
N ALA A 113 -2.90 4.53 18.35
CA ALA A 113 -3.41 4.18 17.04
C ALA A 113 -3.80 2.69 16.95
N VAL A 114 -3.00 1.79 17.52
CA VAL A 114 -3.33 0.36 17.58
C VAL A 114 -4.53 0.10 18.48
N ARG A 115 -4.66 0.76 19.63
CA ARG A 115 -5.87 0.66 20.50
C ARG A 115 -7.14 1.09 19.76
N MET A 116 -7.07 2.19 19.00
CA MET A 116 -8.20 2.66 18.18
C MET A 116 -8.59 1.65 17.11
N ALA A 117 -7.62 1.00 16.47
CA ALA A 117 -7.90 -0.04 15.48
C ALA A 117 -8.57 -1.27 16.12
N LEU A 118 -8.05 -1.74 17.26
CA LEU A 118 -8.60 -2.88 18.00
C LEU A 118 -10.03 -2.63 18.49
N ALA A 119 -10.43 -1.37 18.70
CA ALA A 119 -11.79 -1.02 19.06
C ALA A 119 -12.80 -1.15 17.90
N ARG A 120 -12.33 -1.15 16.63
CA ARG A 120 -13.17 -1.17 15.42
C ARG A 120 -12.62 -2.09 14.30
N PRO A 121 -12.36 -3.39 14.56
CA PRO A 121 -11.75 -4.29 13.58
C PRO A 121 -12.70 -4.66 12.42
N ASP A 122 -13.99 -4.38 12.57
CA ASP A 122 -15.01 -4.46 11.52
C ASP A 122 -14.80 -3.43 10.41
N PHE A 123 -14.20 -2.29 10.73
CA PHE A 123 -14.05 -1.16 9.80
C PHE A 123 -12.58 -0.78 9.55
N VAL A 124 -11.73 -0.84 10.57
CA VAL A 124 -10.30 -0.58 10.45
C VAL A 124 -9.62 -1.81 9.86
N VAL A 125 -9.06 -1.66 8.66
CA VAL A 125 -8.38 -2.76 7.94
C VAL A 125 -6.89 -2.84 8.27
N GLY A 126 -6.32 -1.77 8.83
CA GLY A 126 -4.96 -1.74 9.31
C GLY A 126 -4.35 -0.34 9.31
N PHE A 127 -3.09 -0.23 8.91
CA PHE A 127 -2.29 0.96 9.17
C PHE A 127 -1.49 1.44 7.97
N ILE A 128 -1.32 2.76 7.91
CA ILE A 128 -0.12 3.37 7.32
C ILE A 128 0.96 3.37 8.41
N ALA A 129 2.05 2.65 8.15
CA ALA A 129 3.14 2.47 9.09
C ALA A 129 4.47 2.20 8.38
N MET A 130 5.57 2.33 9.10
CA MET A 130 6.92 2.05 8.61
C MET A 130 7.46 0.70 9.09
N GLN A 131 6.75 0.01 9.99
CA GLN A 131 7.02 -1.37 10.43
C GLN A 131 5.75 -2.01 11.03
N ARG A 132 5.81 -3.32 11.28
CA ARG A 132 4.74 -4.07 11.93
C ARG A 132 4.76 -3.90 13.46
N TYR A 133 3.59 -3.70 14.06
CA TYR A 133 3.42 -3.42 15.50
C TYR A 133 2.59 -4.47 16.24
N ASP A 134 2.67 -5.71 15.77
CA ASP A 134 2.02 -6.82 16.45
C ASP A 134 2.52 -6.90 17.91
N GLY A 135 1.61 -6.85 18.88
CA GLY A 135 1.93 -6.95 20.31
C GLY A 135 2.45 -5.68 20.98
N ILE A 136 2.42 -4.51 20.32
CA ILE A 136 2.77 -3.22 20.98
C ILE A 136 1.83 -2.88 22.14
N VAL A 137 0.60 -3.39 22.09
CA VAL A 137 -0.38 -3.33 23.16
C VAL A 137 -0.71 -4.73 23.61
N ASP A 138 -0.76 -4.91 24.93
CA ASP A 138 -1.19 -6.15 25.56
C ASP A 138 -2.70 -6.33 25.34
N ALA A 139 -3.04 -6.97 24.23
CA ALA A 139 -4.41 -7.38 23.93
C ALA A 139 -4.56 -8.83 24.42
N SER A 140 -4.84 -8.98 25.71
CA SER A 140 -4.88 -10.27 26.42
C SER A 140 -5.85 -11.30 25.81
N GLU A 141 -6.79 -10.88 24.96
CA GLU A 141 -7.85 -11.76 24.44
C GLU A 141 -8.18 -11.61 22.94
N THR A 142 -7.70 -10.59 22.23
CA THR A 142 -8.09 -10.38 20.82
C THR A 142 -6.91 -9.96 19.95
N ARG A 143 -6.39 -10.93 19.19
CA ARG A 143 -5.44 -10.67 18.10
C ARG A 143 -6.22 -10.48 16.79
N VAL A 144 -6.00 -9.34 16.15
CA VAL A 144 -6.58 -9.01 14.84
C VAL A 144 -5.45 -8.96 13.81
N ASP A 145 -5.66 -9.57 12.65
CA ASP A 145 -4.71 -9.51 11.53
C ASP A 145 -4.89 -8.18 10.78
N PHE A 146 -4.21 -7.12 11.21
CA PHE A 146 -4.21 -5.87 10.47
C PHE A 146 -3.24 -5.91 9.28
N LEU A 147 -3.62 -5.21 8.21
CA LEU A 147 -2.75 -4.96 7.05
C LEU A 147 -1.83 -3.76 7.31
N TYR A 148 -0.56 -3.88 6.94
CA TYR A 148 0.41 -2.79 7.08
C TYR A 148 0.84 -2.28 5.71
N MET A 149 0.60 -1.00 5.42
CA MET A 149 0.93 -0.39 4.15
C MET A 149 1.94 0.74 4.34
N THR A 150 3.01 0.72 3.57
CA THR A 150 4.18 1.58 3.82
C THR A 150 4.48 2.49 2.64
N PRO A 151 4.34 3.82 2.79
CA PRO A 151 4.80 4.80 1.81
C PRO A 151 6.30 5.05 1.95
N GLY A 152 6.85 5.88 1.06
CA GLY A 152 8.29 6.16 1.04
C GLY A 152 9.10 4.95 0.60
N VAL A 153 8.69 4.33 -0.51
CA VAL A 153 9.40 3.17 -1.08
C VAL A 153 10.01 3.51 -2.43
N ALA A 154 11.26 3.13 -2.64
CA ALA A 154 12.00 3.26 -3.89
C ALA A 154 12.94 2.06 -4.10
N MET A 155 13.42 1.85 -5.33
CA MET A 155 14.31 0.72 -5.65
C MET A 155 15.67 0.78 -4.93
N ALA A 156 16.11 1.98 -4.57
CA ALA A 156 17.28 2.21 -3.75
C ALA A 156 16.88 3.05 -2.53
N ALA A 157 17.54 2.81 -1.40
CA ALA A 157 17.40 3.64 -0.21
C ALA A 157 17.90 5.06 -0.50
N GLY A 158 17.31 6.06 0.17
CA GLY A 158 17.69 7.46 -0.02
C GLY A 158 16.66 8.43 0.57
N GLY A 159 16.65 9.66 0.08
CA GLY A 159 15.65 10.67 0.45
C GLY A 159 15.55 11.79 -0.58
N ASP A 160 14.53 12.63 -0.46
CA ASP A 160 14.37 13.84 -1.29
C ASP A 160 14.59 15.14 -0.49
N ALA A 161 14.63 16.26 -1.21
CA ALA A 161 14.86 17.58 -0.64
C ALA A 161 13.72 18.08 0.28
N MET A 162 12.57 17.41 0.29
CA MET A 162 11.39 17.77 1.10
C MET A 162 11.24 16.86 2.32
N GLY A 163 12.29 16.11 2.68
CA GLY A 163 12.32 15.28 3.89
C GLY A 163 11.65 13.92 3.74
N GLN A 164 11.32 13.49 2.52
CA GLN A 164 10.89 12.12 2.26
C GLN A 164 12.07 11.17 2.48
N GLN A 165 11.86 10.11 3.25
CA GLN A 165 12.83 9.02 3.41
C GLN A 165 12.34 7.80 2.62
N TYR A 166 13.26 7.19 1.87
CA TYR A 166 12.97 6.03 1.03
C TYR A 166 13.61 4.76 1.59
N LYS A 167 12.79 3.70 1.67
CA LYS A 167 13.19 2.34 1.98
C LYS A 167 13.03 1.44 0.75
N THR A 168 13.77 0.34 0.70
CA THR A 168 13.63 -0.64 -0.38
C THR A 168 12.41 -1.55 -0.16
N PRO A 169 11.83 -2.14 -1.22
CA PRO A 169 10.77 -3.14 -1.08
C PRO A 169 11.15 -4.29 -0.13
N HIS A 170 12.40 -4.78 -0.24
CA HIS A 170 12.92 -5.82 0.64
C HIS A 170 12.90 -5.41 2.11
N ASN A 171 13.43 -4.23 2.45
CA ASN A 171 13.45 -3.74 3.82
C ASN A 171 12.04 -3.59 4.40
N VAL A 172 11.08 -3.11 3.61
CA VAL A 172 9.69 -2.92 4.06
C VAL A 172 8.97 -4.25 4.26
N ILE A 173 9.08 -5.17 3.30
CA ILE A 173 8.30 -6.40 3.30
C ILE A 173 8.97 -7.50 4.13
N ALA A 174 10.23 -7.82 3.84
CA ALA A 174 10.93 -8.94 4.46
C ALA A 174 11.41 -8.60 5.87
N GLU A 175 12.14 -7.49 6.04
CA GLU A 175 12.78 -7.16 7.31
C GLU A 175 11.81 -6.53 8.33
N ARG A 176 10.84 -5.74 7.85
CA ARG A 176 9.91 -4.98 8.71
C ARG A 176 8.51 -5.59 8.81
N GLY A 177 8.25 -6.66 8.08
CA GLY A 177 7.01 -7.43 8.15
C GLY A 177 5.77 -6.74 7.59
N CYS A 178 5.91 -5.62 6.86
CA CYS A 178 4.75 -4.94 6.27
C CYS A 178 4.15 -5.72 5.09
N ASP A 179 2.93 -5.40 4.71
CA ASP A 179 2.18 -6.16 3.71
C ASP A 179 2.24 -5.51 2.33
N VAL A 180 2.07 -4.18 2.24
CA VAL A 180 1.93 -3.46 0.97
C VAL A 180 2.97 -2.34 0.88
N ILE A 181 3.66 -2.24 -0.26
CA ILE A 181 4.50 -1.09 -0.59
C ILE A 181 3.67 -0.02 -1.32
N ILE A 182 3.77 1.25 -0.93
CA ILE A 182 3.13 2.38 -1.60
C ILE A 182 4.20 3.18 -2.33
N VAL A 183 4.12 3.19 -3.66
CA VAL A 183 5.12 3.81 -4.55
C VAL A 183 4.47 4.89 -5.40
N GLY A 184 5.03 6.11 -5.36
CA GLY A 184 4.59 7.25 -6.16
C GLY A 184 5.48 7.47 -7.38
N ARG A 185 6.20 8.61 -7.39
CA ARG A 185 7.05 9.11 -8.49
C ARG A 185 7.98 8.07 -9.10
N GLY A 186 8.50 7.11 -8.32
CA GLY A 186 9.35 6.02 -8.83
C GLY A 186 8.70 5.15 -9.91
N VAL A 187 7.37 5.18 -10.03
CA VAL A 187 6.62 4.49 -11.08
C VAL A 187 6.41 5.38 -12.30
N TYR A 188 5.77 6.54 -12.13
CA TYR A 188 5.21 7.27 -13.27
C TYR A 188 5.97 8.53 -13.67
N ALA A 189 6.90 9.04 -12.85
CA ALA A 189 7.52 10.31 -13.15
C ALA A 189 8.62 10.17 -14.22
N HIS A 190 8.74 11.14 -15.12
CA HIS A 190 9.81 11.17 -16.11
C HIS A 190 11.17 11.43 -15.46
N GLY A 191 12.21 10.71 -15.90
CA GLY A 191 13.58 10.83 -15.37
C GLY A 191 13.64 10.69 -13.85
N ASP A 192 14.40 11.57 -13.19
CA ASP A 192 14.63 11.58 -11.75
C ASP A 192 13.46 12.20 -10.94
N GLY A 193 12.24 12.20 -11.49
CA GLY A 193 11.04 12.65 -10.77
C GLY A 193 10.62 14.10 -10.97
N LYS A 194 11.17 14.81 -11.98
CA LYS A 194 10.94 16.25 -12.20
C LYS A 194 10.28 16.61 -13.55
N GLY A 195 10.07 15.66 -14.45
CA GLY A 195 9.76 15.93 -15.87
C GLY A 195 8.38 15.52 -16.38
N GLY A 196 7.32 15.61 -15.57
CA GLY A 196 5.98 15.14 -15.96
C GLY A 196 5.83 13.61 -15.88
N VAL A 197 4.86 13.05 -16.61
CA VAL A 197 4.54 11.62 -16.60
C VAL A 197 5.27 10.89 -17.74
N ALA A 198 5.90 9.78 -17.42
CA ALA A 198 6.62 8.93 -18.36
C ALA A 198 5.67 8.26 -19.39
N ASP A 199 6.24 7.72 -20.47
CA ASP A 199 5.47 6.93 -21.42
C ASP A 199 4.93 5.63 -20.79
N LEU A 200 3.90 5.04 -21.42
CA LEU A 200 3.19 3.89 -20.86
C LEU A 200 4.08 2.65 -20.72
N ASP A 201 5.08 2.47 -21.58
CA ASP A 201 5.95 1.29 -21.54
C ASP A 201 6.97 1.42 -20.42
N THR A 202 7.47 2.63 -20.18
CA THR A 202 8.27 2.95 -18.99
C THR A 202 7.46 2.72 -17.72
N ILE A 203 6.21 3.19 -17.65
CA ILE A 203 5.33 2.96 -16.49
C ILE A 203 5.14 1.46 -16.27
N ARG A 204 4.75 0.71 -17.29
CA ARG A 204 4.53 -0.74 -17.20
C ARG A 204 5.78 -1.47 -16.72
N THR A 205 6.94 -1.15 -17.30
CA THR A 205 8.24 -1.72 -16.91
C THR A 205 8.53 -1.48 -15.42
N ARG A 206 8.38 -0.23 -14.95
CA ARG A 206 8.66 0.13 -13.55
C ARG A 206 7.66 -0.50 -12.59
N VAL A 207 6.38 -0.54 -12.93
CA VAL A 207 5.36 -1.23 -12.13
C VAL A 207 5.68 -2.72 -11.99
N GLN A 208 6.08 -3.40 -13.08
CA GLN A 208 6.50 -4.82 -12.98
C GLN A 208 7.72 -5.00 -12.10
N ALA A 209 8.71 -4.11 -12.19
CA ALA A 209 9.89 -4.17 -11.34
C ALA A 209 9.51 -4.06 -9.84
N PHE A 210 8.67 -3.09 -9.46
CA PHE A 210 8.23 -2.93 -8.08
C PHE A 210 7.36 -4.09 -7.60
N ARG A 211 6.45 -4.58 -8.45
CA ARG A 211 5.63 -5.77 -8.17
C ARG A 211 6.52 -6.97 -7.88
N LYS A 212 7.51 -7.23 -8.74
CA LYS A 212 8.44 -8.34 -8.56
C LYS A 212 9.24 -8.19 -7.27
N ALA A 213 9.83 -7.02 -7.02
CA ALA A 213 10.62 -6.78 -5.82
C ALA A 213 9.80 -6.94 -4.52
N GLY A 214 8.57 -6.43 -4.50
CA GLY A 214 7.66 -6.59 -3.36
C GLY A 214 7.21 -8.04 -3.14
N TRP A 215 6.93 -8.76 -4.23
CA TRP A 215 6.48 -10.15 -4.17
C TRP A 215 7.60 -11.12 -3.80
N ASP A 216 8.80 -10.96 -4.37
CA ASP A 216 9.97 -11.78 -4.02
C ASP A 216 10.31 -11.65 -2.53
N ALA A 217 10.32 -10.41 -2.01
CA ALA A 217 10.55 -10.16 -0.58
C ALA A 217 9.47 -10.78 0.32
N TYR A 218 8.21 -10.83 -0.15
CA TYR A 218 7.14 -11.52 0.56
C TYR A 218 7.37 -13.04 0.58
N LEU A 219 7.74 -13.63 -0.57
CA LEU A 219 8.02 -15.07 -0.66
C LEU A 219 9.20 -15.47 0.23
N GLU A 220 10.25 -14.66 0.26
CA GLU A 220 11.39 -14.86 1.18
C GLU A 220 10.93 -14.87 2.64
N ARG A 221 10.13 -13.87 3.05
CA ARG A 221 9.64 -13.76 4.42
C ARG A 221 8.86 -14.99 4.87
N ILE A 222 7.93 -15.47 4.06
CA ILE A 222 7.08 -16.62 4.44
C ILE A 222 7.83 -17.95 4.34
N ALA A 223 8.91 -18.03 3.57
CA ALA A 223 9.76 -19.22 3.50
C ALA A 223 10.72 -19.32 4.71
N ALA A 224 11.04 -18.19 5.35
CA ALA A 224 11.92 -18.12 6.51
C ALA A 224 11.22 -18.42 7.86
N ALA A 225 9.90 -18.66 7.85
CA ALA A 225 9.07 -18.81 9.05
C ALA A 225 8.57 -20.24 9.28
#